data_AF-A0A2D8VIY7-F1
#
_entry.id   AF-A0A2D8VIY7-F1
#
_cell.length_a   1.000
_cell.length_b   1.000
_cell.length_c   1.000
_cell.angle_alpha   90.00
_cell.angle_beta   90.00
_cell.angle_gamma   90.00
#
_symmetry.space_group_name_H-M   'P 1'
#
loop_
_entity.id
_entity.type
_entity.pdbx_description
1 polymer ?
#
loop_
_entity_poly.entity_id
_entity_poly.type
_entity_poly.pdbx_seq_one_letter_code
_entity_poly.pdbx_strand_id
1 'polypeptide(L)'
;MMKNLLYILLFAATFAIFADDHRMGPEMKQKMWMAKIKLDLAEMKGPRSVAEVKEMRENRLADLDLLINSGKYKAEQLARLEGARDRLMSMELPTQEMLNERHQTRIKRAKQMMKNKAQMRNGMDRERQKRWMRQRELREDRALKNKRRKY
;
A
#
# COMPACT_ATOMS: atom_id res chain seq x y z
N MET A 1 9.22 16.61 48.01
CA MET A 1 7.95 16.51 47.25
C MET A 1 8.11 16.50 45.72
N MET A 2 9.13 17.11 45.10
CA MET A 2 9.26 17.14 43.63
C MET A 2 9.65 15.81 42.96
N LYS A 3 10.34 14.90 43.67
CA LYS A 3 10.75 13.59 43.12
C LYS A 3 9.56 12.69 42.79
N ASN A 4 8.50 12.69 43.61
CA ASN A 4 7.32 11.85 43.41
C ASN A 4 6.47 12.31 42.20
N LEU A 5 6.46 13.62 41.92
CA LEU A 5 5.83 14.19 40.72
C LEU A 5 6.53 13.76 39.43
N LEU A 6 7.86 13.65 39.45
CA LEU A 6 8.66 13.16 38.33
C LEU A 6 8.34 11.69 38.01
N TYR A 7 8.20 10.83 39.02
CA TYR A 7 7.80 9.44 38.82
C TYR A 7 6.36 9.31 38.30
N ILE A 8 5.42 10.13 38.77
CA ILE A 8 4.03 10.13 38.28
C ILE A 8 3.96 10.59 36.82
N LEU A 9 4.74 11.61 36.44
CA LEU A 9 4.83 12.07 35.05
C LEU A 9 5.49 11.05 34.13
N LEU A 10 6.56 10.37 34.59
CA LEU A 10 7.18 9.26 33.86
C LEU A 10 6.22 8.08 33.68
N PHE A 11 5.48 7.73 34.74
CA PHE A 11 4.49 6.66 34.69
C PHE A 11 3.31 7.00 33.77
N ALA A 12 2.80 8.24 33.82
CA ALA A 12 1.77 8.74 32.93
C ALA A 12 2.21 8.78 31.45
N ALA A 13 3.48 9.15 31.19
CA ALA A 13 4.05 9.12 29.85
C ALA A 13 4.13 7.68 29.28
N THR A 14 4.52 6.70 30.11
CA THR A 14 4.53 5.29 29.69
C THR A 14 3.12 4.72 29.45
N PHE A 15 2.13 5.11 30.27
CA PHE A 15 0.73 4.72 30.09
C PHE A 15 0.11 5.34 28.83
N ALA A 16 0.47 6.58 28.48
CA ALA A 16 0.00 7.23 27.26
C ALA A 16 0.50 6.52 25.99
N ILE A 17 1.75 6.02 26.00
CA ILE A 17 2.32 5.24 24.89
C ILE A 17 1.63 3.86 24.78
N PHE A 18 1.32 3.21 25.90
CA PHE A 18 0.60 1.92 25.91
C PHE A 18 -0.88 2.05 25.53
N ALA A 19 -1.57 3.12 25.93
CA ALA A 19 -3.00 3.31 25.68
C ALA A 19 -3.34 3.51 24.20
N ASP A 20 -2.43 4.07 23.39
CA ASP A 20 -2.64 4.28 21.96
C ASP A 20 -2.43 2.99 21.14
N ASP A 21 -1.67 2.03 21.68
CA ASP A 21 -1.34 0.78 21.00
C ASP A 21 -2.42 -0.31 21.19
N HIS A 22 -3.25 -0.25 22.23
CA HIS A 22 -4.35 -1.20 22.45
C HIS A 22 -5.61 -0.96 21.60
N ARG A 23 -5.71 0.16 20.88
CA ARG A 23 -6.91 0.55 20.11
C ARG A 23 -6.96 -0.01 18.68
N MET A 24 -6.01 -0.86 18.31
CA MET A 24 -5.93 -1.46 16.97
C MET A 24 -6.21 -2.95 16.99
N GLY A 25 -7.12 -3.39 16.11
CA GLY A 25 -7.36 -4.82 15.88
C GLY A 25 -6.07 -5.54 15.41
N PRO A 26 -5.92 -6.83 15.71
CA PRO A 26 -4.69 -7.59 15.48
C PRO A 26 -4.23 -7.57 14.01
N GLU A 27 -5.16 -7.63 13.05
CA GLU A 27 -4.84 -7.55 11.62
C GLU A 27 -4.19 -6.22 11.22
N MET A 28 -4.62 -5.11 11.80
CA MET A 28 -4.08 -3.79 11.51
C MET A 28 -2.68 -3.63 12.07
N LYS A 29 -2.46 -4.16 13.28
CA LYS A 29 -1.13 -4.22 13.89
C LYS A 29 -0.16 -5.00 13.01
N GLN A 30 -0.57 -6.18 12.52
CA GLN A 30 0.25 -6.99 11.62
C GLN A 30 0.57 -6.26 10.31
N LYS A 31 -0.42 -5.62 9.67
CA LYS A 31 -0.20 -4.83 8.45
C LYS A 31 0.78 -3.67 8.67
N MET A 32 0.64 -2.96 9.78
CA MET A 32 1.53 -1.86 10.15
C MET A 32 2.96 -2.34 10.44
N TRP A 33 3.09 -3.47 11.12
CA TRP A 33 4.39 -4.08 11.39
C TRP A 33 5.10 -4.52 10.10
N MET A 34 4.39 -5.19 9.20
CA MET A 34 4.91 -5.53 7.87
C MET A 34 5.27 -4.30 7.04
N ALA A 35 4.47 -3.24 7.11
CA ALA A 35 4.77 -1.98 6.43
C ALA A 35 6.04 -1.32 6.98
N LYS A 36 6.23 -1.35 8.31
CA LYS A 36 7.46 -0.88 8.97
C LYS A 36 8.68 -1.66 8.50
N ILE A 37 8.63 -3.00 8.54
CA ILE A 37 9.75 -3.85 8.08
C ILE A 37 10.09 -3.54 6.62
N LYS A 38 9.09 -3.39 5.75
CA LYS A 38 9.32 -3.03 4.34
C LYS A 38 9.96 -1.66 4.18
N LEU A 39 9.58 -0.69 5.02
CA LEU A 39 10.19 0.62 5.04
C LEU A 39 11.64 0.54 5.51
N ASP A 40 11.89 -0.09 6.65
CA ASP A 40 13.24 -0.26 7.22
C ASP A 40 14.16 -0.99 6.23
N LEU A 41 13.66 -2.04 5.58
CA LEU A 41 14.38 -2.76 4.53
C LEU A 41 14.68 -1.88 3.32
N ALA A 42 13.74 -1.02 2.91
CA ALA A 42 13.97 -0.09 1.81
C ALA A 42 15.04 0.96 2.18
N GLU A 43 15.03 1.46 3.41
CA GLU A 43 16.06 2.39 3.90
C GLU A 43 17.44 1.73 3.95
N MET A 44 17.52 0.48 4.40
CA MET A 44 18.78 -0.28 4.44
C MET A 44 19.33 -0.59 3.05
N LYS A 45 18.46 -0.96 2.09
CA LYS A 45 18.89 -1.29 0.72
C LYS A 45 19.26 -0.05 -0.10
N GLY A 46 18.71 1.11 0.23
CA GLY A 46 18.96 2.35 -0.50
C GLY A 46 18.30 2.40 -1.90
N PRO A 47 18.59 3.46 -2.68
CA PRO A 47 18.12 3.57 -4.07
C PRO A 47 18.82 2.54 -4.96
N ARG A 48 18.13 2.11 -6.01
CA ARG A 48 18.71 1.23 -7.03
C ARG A 48 19.79 1.96 -7.83
N SER A 49 20.76 1.21 -8.31
CA SER A 49 21.76 1.74 -9.23
C SER A 49 21.22 1.79 -10.66
N VAL A 50 21.78 2.66 -11.50
CA VAL A 50 21.47 2.67 -12.95
C VAL A 50 21.81 1.32 -13.60
N ALA A 51 22.89 0.66 -13.16
CA ALA A 51 23.29 -0.65 -13.65
C ALA A 51 22.23 -1.73 -13.34
N GLU A 52 21.73 -1.79 -12.10
CA GLU A 52 20.64 -2.69 -11.72
C GLU A 52 19.37 -2.43 -12.54
N VAL A 53 19.05 -1.15 -12.79
CA VAL A 53 17.86 -0.80 -13.59
C VAL A 53 18.03 -1.22 -15.05
N LYS A 54 19.25 -1.11 -15.59
CA LYS A 54 19.59 -1.59 -16.93
C LYS A 54 19.46 -3.12 -17.02
N GLU A 55 20.04 -3.84 -16.07
CA GLU A 55 19.93 -5.31 -16.01
C GLU A 55 18.47 -5.76 -15.89
N MET A 56 17.67 -5.12 -15.03
CA MET A 56 16.24 -5.41 -14.91
C MET A 56 15.47 -5.14 -16.21
N ARG A 57 15.88 -4.14 -17.00
CA ARG A 57 15.29 -3.85 -18.30
C ARG A 57 15.64 -4.95 -19.31
N GLU A 58 16.89 -5.37 -19.35
CA GLU A 58 17.37 -6.44 -20.23
C GLU A 58 16.68 -7.78 -19.92
N ASN A 59 16.57 -8.14 -18.63
CA ASN A 59 15.84 -9.34 -18.21
C ASN A 59 14.37 -9.31 -18.64
N ARG A 60 13.70 -8.16 -18.52
CA ARG A 60 12.31 -8.01 -18.98
C ARG A 60 12.18 -8.11 -20.49
N LEU A 61 13.15 -7.60 -21.26
CA LEU A 61 13.17 -7.76 -22.71
C LEU A 61 13.32 -9.24 -23.07
N ALA A 62 14.24 -9.94 -22.42
CA ALA A 62 14.44 -11.37 -22.62
C ALA A 62 13.16 -12.17 -22.30
N ASP A 63 12.48 -11.87 -21.19
CA ASP A 63 11.20 -12.50 -20.84
C ASP A 63 10.12 -12.24 -21.91
N LEU A 64 10.02 -11.00 -22.41
CA LEU A 64 9.07 -10.65 -23.47
C LEU A 64 9.41 -11.37 -24.77
N ASP A 65 10.68 -11.44 -25.14
CA ASP A 65 11.16 -12.15 -26.31
C ASP A 65 10.83 -13.65 -26.20
N LEU A 66 11.02 -14.26 -25.03
CA LEU A 66 10.61 -15.64 -24.78
C LEU A 66 9.10 -15.84 -24.96
N LEU A 67 8.27 -14.93 -24.44
CA LEU A 67 6.81 -15.02 -24.58
C LEU A 67 6.36 -14.85 -26.03
N ILE A 68 6.93 -13.89 -26.76
CA ILE A 68 6.67 -13.64 -28.17
C ILE A 68 7.10 -14.87 -29.00
N ASN A 69 8.32 -15.35 -28.80
CA ASN A 69 8.89 -16.48 -29.53
C ASN A 69 8.25 -17.82 -29.16
N SER A 70 7.52 -17.91 -28.04
CA SER A 70 6.82 -19.13 -27.63
C SER A 70 5.69 -19.54 -28.59
N GLY A 71 5.19 -18.61 -29.42
CA GLY A 71 4.05 -18.85 -30.32
C GLY A 71 2.71 -19.11 -29.62
N LYS A 72 2.67 -19.04 -28.28
CA LYS A 72 1.47 -19.29 -27.46
C LYS A 72 0.43 -18.20 -27.60
N TYR A 73 0.85 -16.96 -27.85
CA TYR A 73 -0.01 -15.78 -27.93
C TYR A 73 -0.26 -15.39 -29.39
N LYS A 74 -1.48 -14.96 -29.72
CA LYS A 74 -1.90 -14.62 -31.09
C LYS A 74 -2.65 -13.29 -31.14
N ALA A 75 -2.69 -12.68 -32.33
CA ALA A 75 -3.45 -11.47 -32.63
C ALA A 75 -3.23 -10.35 -31.58
N GLU A 76 -4.30 -9.90 -30.92
CA GLU A 76 -4.25 -8.78 -29.98
C GLU A 76 -3.30 -9.02 -28.80
N GLN A 77 -3.19 -10.26 -28.30
CA GLN A 77 -2.29 -10.57 -27.19
C GLN A 77 -0.82 -10.45 -27.61
N LEU A 78 -0.49 -10.90 -28.82
CA LEU A 78 0.85 -10.77 -29.39
C LEU A 78 1.19 -9.30 -29.64
N ALA A 79 0.27 -8.54 -30.24
CA ALA A 79 0.45 -7.10 -30.46
C ALA A 79 0.68 -6.32 -29.16
N ARG A 80 0.03 -6.73 -28.05
CA ARG A 80 0.28 -6.15 -26.72
C ARG A 80 1.68 -6.46 -26.20
N LEU A 81 2.20 -7.66 -26.44
CA LEU A 81 3.56 -8.06 -26.03
C LEU A 81 4.62 -7.31 -26.84
N GLU A 82 4.45 -7.25 -28.16
CA GLU A 82 5.31 -6.48 -29.07
C GLU A 82 5.30 -4.99 -28.70
N GLY A 83 4.12 -4.40 -28.50
CA GLY A 83 4.01 -3.01 -28.06
C GLY A 83 4.63 -2.75 -26.68
N ALA A 84 4.58 -3.72 -25.76
CA ALA A 84 5.26 -3.61 -24.47
C ALA A 84 6.78 -3.64 -24.62
N ARG A 85 7.29 -4.53 -25.48
CA ARG A 85 8.71 -4.64 -25.82
C ARG A 85 9.23 -3.35 -26.45
N ASP A 86 8.53 -2.81 -27.44
CA ASP A 86 8.93 -1.59 -28.15
C ASP A 86 8.97 -0.38 -27.22
N ARG A 87 7.96 -0.22 -26.36
CA ARG A 87 7.98 0.83 -25.32
C ARG A 87 9.17 0.68 -24.38
N LEU A 88 9.50 -0.56 -24.00
CA LEU A 88 10.61 -0.83 -23.11
C LEU A 88 11.96 -0.63 -23.79
N MET A 89 12.05 -0.82 -25.12
CA MET A 89 13.21 -0.48 -25.95
C MET A 89 13.35 1.03 -26.20
N SER A 90 12.25 1.76 -26.34
CA SER A 90 12.27 3.21 -26.57
C SER A 90 12.46 4.05 -25.31
N MET A 91 12.26 3.48 -24.12
CA MET A 91 12.45 4.18 -22.86
C MET A 91 13.94 4.45 -22.56
N GLU A 92 14.26 5.70 -22.31
CA GLU A 92 15.56 6.11 -21.78
C GLU A 92 15.76 5.58 -20.36
N LEU A 93 17.01 5.22 -20.03
CA LEU A 93 17.34 4.82 -18.67
C LEU A 93 17.32 6.05 -17.76
N PRO A 94 16.71 5.95 -16.56
CA PRO A 94 16.71 7.05 -15.61
C PRO A 94 18.13 7.32 -15.11
N THR A 95 18.44 8.58 -14.83
CA THR A 95 19.70 8.96 -14.18
C THR A 95 19.71 8.53 -12.71
N GLN A 96 20.90 8.45 -12.12
CA GLN A 96 21.03 8.08 -10.70
C GLN A 96 20.32 9.08 -9.78
N GLU A 97 20.33 10.37 -10.12
CA GLU A 97 19.62 11.41 -9.38
C GLU A 97 18.11 11.19 -9.39
N MET A 98 17.52 10.86 -10.54
CA MET A 98 16.10 10.54 -10.64
C MET A 98 15.73 9.29 -9.82
N LEU A 99 16.61 8.27 -9.79
CA LEU A 99 16.40 7.08 -8.98
C LEU A 99 16.45 7.40 -7.49
N ASN A 100 17.39 8.26 -7.07
CA ASN A 100 17.53 8.73 -5.71
C ASN A 100 16.28 9.53 -5.28
N GLU A 101 15.83 10.48 -6.09
CA GLU A 101 14.64 11.28 -5.82
C GLU A 101 13.38 10.42 -5.71
N ARG A 102 13.21 9.46 -6.63
CA ARG A 102 12.10 8.49 -6.56
C ARG A 102 12.14 7.68 -5.27
N HIS A 103 13.32 7.22 -4.87
CA HIS A 103 13.50 6.47 -3.63
C HIS A 103 13.12 7.32 -2.40
N GLN A 104 13.65 8.54 -2.31
CA GLN A 104 13.34 9.48 -1.22
C GLN A 104 11.85 9.81 -1.16
N THR A 105 11.22 10.05 -2.31
CA THR A 105 9.78 10.32 -2.39
C THR A 105 8.96 9.12 -1.88
N ARG A 106 9.36 7.89 -2.21
CA ARG A 106 8.69 6.67 -1.74
C ARG A 106 8.82 6.52 -0.22
N ILE A 107 10.01 6.72 0.33
CA ILE A 107 10.25 6.68 1.79
C ILE A 107 9.40 7.75 2.48
N LYS A 108 9.44 9.00 1.99
CA LYS A 108 8.68 10.11 2.57
C LYS A 108 7.17 9.81 2.60
N ARG A 109 6.62 9.29 1.50
CA ARG A 109 5.20 8.89 1.43
C ARG A 109 4.89 7.74 2.39
N ALA A 110 5.73 6.72 2.46
CA ALA A 110 5.56 5.60 3.38
C ALA A 110 5.58 6.06 4.85
N LYS A 111 6.55 6.89 5.23
CA LYS A 111 6.62 7.54 6.56
C LYS A 111 5.36 8.35 6.86
N GLN A 112 4.89 9.13 5.90
CA GLN A 112 3.67 9.95 6.08
C GLN A 112 2.43 9.09 6.30
N MET A 113 2.27 8.00 5.55
CA MET A 113 1.16 7.06 5.76
C MET A 113 1.23 6.42 7.15
N MET A 114 2.42 6.07 7.62
CA MET A 114 2.61 5.52 8.96
C MET A 114 2.29 6.54 10.07
N LYS A 115 2.62 7.82 9.87
CA LYS A 115 2.29 8.90 10.81
C LYS A 115 0.80 9.20 10.86
N ASN A 116 0.10 9.15 9.72
CA ASN A 116 -1.34 9.46 9.61
C ASN A 116 -2.25 8.28 10.02
N LYS A 117 -1.82 7.48 10.99
CA LYS A 117 -2.49 6.29 11.54
C LYS A 117 -3.96 6.58 11.93
N ALA A 118 -4.21 7.72 12.56
CA ALA A 118 -5.54 8.14 13.02
C ALA A 118 -6.49 8.53 11.87
N GLN A 119 -5.98 9.18 10.82
CA GLN A 119 -6.79 9.57 9.65
C GLN A 119 -7.22 8.36 8.83
N MET A 120 -6.34 7.35 8.69
CA MET A 120 -6.69 6.09 8.03
C MET A 120 -7.82 5.37 8.78
N ARG A 121 -7.77 5.32 10.11
CA ARG A 121 -8.85 4.73 10.94
C ARG A 121 -10.18 5.43 10.72
N ASN A 122 -10.20 6.76 10.82
CA ASN A 122 -11.43 7.54 10.65
C ASN A 122 -12.04 7.36 9.25
N GLY A 123 -11.22 7.16 8.21
CA GLY A 123 -11.69 6.82 6.86
C GLY A 123 -12.36 5.44 6.79
N MET A 124 -11.75 4.43 7.41
CA MET A 124 -12.31 3.07 7.45
C MET A 124 -13.59 2.97 8.27
N ASP A 125 -13.68 3.68 9.39
CA ASP A 125 -14.88 3.72 10.23
C ASP A 125 -16.05 4.36 9.46
N ARG A 126 -15.78 5.47 8.74
CA ARG A 126 -16.75 6.10 7.82
C ARG A 126 -17.19 5.17 6.71
N GLU A 127 -16.26 4.44 6.08
CA GLU A 127 -16.61 3.48 5.04
C GLU A 127 -17.42 2.31 5.57
N ARG A 128 -17.07 1.77 6.74
CA ARG A 128 -17.80 0.69 7.41
C ARG A 128 -19.23 1.15 7.72
N GLN A 129 -19.39 2.36 8.23
CA GLN A 129 -20.69 2.97 8.48
C GLN A 129 -21.50 3.12 7.18
N LYS A 130 -20.90 3.62 6.10
CA LYS A 130 -21.55 3.71 4.77
C LYS A 130 -21.98 2.35 4.21
N ARG A 131 -21.17 1.30 4.38
CA ARG A 131 -21.54 -0.06 3.97
C ARG A 131 -22.71 -0.59 4.80
N TRP A 132 -22.68 -0.35 6.10
CA TRP A 132 -23.76 -0.78 7.01
C TRP A 132 -25.09 -0.11 6.66
N MET A 133 -25.09 1.21 6.40
CA MET A 133 -26.29 1.94 5.96
C MET A 133 -26.85 1.39 4.64
N ARG A 134 -26.02 1.17 3.62
CA ARG A 134 -26.45 0.55 2.35
C ARG A 134 -27.05 -0.83 2.54
N GLN A 135 -26.46 -1.67 3.40
CA GLN A 135 -27.02 -2.99 3.70
C GLN A 135 -28.34 -2.91 4.48
N ARG A 136 -28.53 -1.86 5.28
CA ARG A 136 -29.78 -1.61 5.99
C ARG A 136 -30.87 -1.19 5.00
N GLU A 137 -30.60 -0.22 4.13
CA GLU A 137 -31.51 0.21 3.05
C GLU A 137 -31.94 -0.98 2.20
N LEU A 138 -30.99 -1.80 1.75
CA LEU A 138 -31.30 -3.02 0.98
C LEU A 138 -32.19 -4.03 1.72
N ARG A 139 -32.05 -4.14 3.05
CA ARG A 139 -32.90 -5.01 3.88
C ARG A 139 -34.31 -4.44 4.01
N GLU A 140 -34.43 -3.14 4.24
CA GLU A 140 -35.71 -2.43 4.32
C GLU A 140 -36.47 -2.50 2.98
N ASP A 141 -35.78 -2.29 1.86
CA ASP A 141 -36.33 -2.45 0.51
C ASP A 141 -36.86 -3.86 0.24
N ARG A 142 -36.08 -4.89 0.62
CA ARG A 142 -36.51 -6.29 0.50
C ARG A 142 -37.75 -6.57 1.36
N ALA A 143 -37.79 -6.05 2.58
CA ALA A 143 -38.93 -6.21 3.47
C ALA A 143 -40.20 -5.54 2.90
N LEU A 144 -40.08 -4.33 2.34
CA LEU A 144 -41.18 -3.62 1.68
C LEU A 144 -41.70 -4.38 0.45
N LYS A 145 -40.80 -4.87 -0.41
CA LYS A 145 -41.16 -5.69 -1.58
C LYS A 145 -41.87 -6.98 -1.18
N ASN A 146 -41.42 -7.65 -0.10
CA ASN A 146 -42.08 -8.84 0.40
C ASN A 146 -43.46 -8.56 1.00
N LYS A 147 -43.67 -7.41 1.67
CA LYS A 147 -45.00 -6.99 2.13
C LYS A 147 -45.95 -6.73 0.95
N ARG A 148 -45.50 -6.03 -0.08
CA ARG A 148 -46.28 -5.75 -1.30
C ARG A 148 -46.65 -6.98 -2.14
N ARG A 149 -46.01 -8.14 -1.90
CA ARG A 149 -46.34 -9.41 -2.56
C ARG A 149 -47.35 -10.25 -1.77
N LYS A 150 -47.57 -9.91 -0.50
CA LYS A 150 -48.51 -10.63 0.39
C LYS A 150 -49.91 -10.01 0.42
N TYR A 151 -50.06 -8.81 -0.15
CA TYR A 151 -51.32 -8.12 -0.42
C TYR A 151 -51.43 -7.92 -1.93
#